data_AF-A0ABD5F3Z3-F1
#
_entry.id   AF-A0ABD5F3Z3-F1
#
_cell.length_a   1.000
_cell.length_b   1.000
_cell.length_c   1.000
_cell.angle_alpha   90.00
_cell.angle_beta   90.00
_cell.angle_gamma   90.00
#
_symmetry.space_group_name_H-M   'P 1'
#
loop_
_entity.id
_entity.type
_entity.pdbx_description
1 polymer ?
#
loop_
_entity_poly.entity_id
_entity_poly.type
_entity_poly.pdbx_seq_one_letter_code
_entity_poly.pdbx_strand_id
1 'polypeptide(L)'
;MSTLTPTLVIAVIALISPIITNWINNRHLEREKVLEFTNNHLEKMYDKKIESIESYLKAAYTLKQHVENANADNMSFGIHETLISTIEDLDNKGLVPYPDEFKKAVINYNEALGNVLPFVELETKSQLLEIDTLIDSGGSIGNDLSKPFSRIVAILHKEIDNSKPDYNEYRPKEIKDIFLRIFKHVDITKKSNKNN
;
A
#
# COMPACT_ATOMS: atom_id res chain seq x y z
N MET A 1 -4.06 16.91 64.06
CA MET A 1 -3.67 16.71 62.65
C MET A 1 -2.15 16.64 62.59
N SER A 2 -1.56 15.50 62.22
CA SER A 2 -0.10 15.35 62.10
C SER A 2 0.38 16.07 60.85
N THR A 3 1.07 17.19 61.02
CA THR A 3 1.74 17.90 59.92
C THR A 3 2.86 17.03 59.38
N LEU A 4 2.73 16.54 58.14
CA LEU A 4 3.83 15.95 57.39
C LEU A 4 5.00 16.94 57.37
N THR A 5 6.16 16.55 57.90
CA THR A 5 7.36 17.37 57.86
C THR A 5 7.89 17.44 56.43
N PRO A 6 8.48 18.58 56.00
CA PRO A 6 9.05 18.73 54.67
C PRO A 6 10.01 17.59 54.27
N THR A 7 10.73 17.03 55.24
CA THR A 7 11.64 15.89 55.09
C THR A 7 10.92 14.61 54.68
N LEU A 8 9.74 14.33 55.24
CA LEU A 8 8.92 13.17 54.89
C LEU A 8 8.36 13.30 53.47
N VAL A 9 7.97 14.52 53.07
CA VAL A 9 7.51 14.81 51.71
C VAL A 9 8.63 14.61 50.68
N ILE A 10 9.84 15.10 50.97
CA ILE A 10 11.02 14.91 50.09
C ILE A 10 11.37 13.42 49.98
N ALA A 11 11.34 12.66 51.08
CA ALA A 11 11.62 11.23 51.07
C ALA A 11 10.62 10.43 50.22
N VAL A 12 9.33 10.77 50.31
CA VAL A 12 8.27 10.16 49.49
C VAL A 12 8.45 10.50 48.00
N ILE A 13 8.77 11.74 47.66
CA ILE A 13 9.05 12.14 46.28
C ILE A 13 10.30 11.41 45.75
N ALA A 14 11.35 11.29 46.55
CA ALA A 14 12.58 10.59 46.17
C ALA A 14 12.36 9.08 45.94
N LEU A 15 11.42 8.46 46.66
CA LEU A 15 11.04 7.06 46.48
C LEU A 15 10.14 6.83 45.25
N ILE A 16 9.20 7.75 44.99
CA ILE A 16 8.22 7.60 43.91
C ILE A 16 8.79 8.05 42.55
N SER A 17 9.67 9.05 42.55
CA SER A 17 10.22 9.64 41.31
C SER A 17 10.93 8.63 40.39
N PRO A 18 11.80 7.72 40.88
CA PRO A 18 12.43 6.69 40.03
C PRO A 18 11.42 5.69 39.45
N ILE A 19 10.38 5.35 40.21
CA ILE A 19 9.32 4.41 39.78
C ILE A 19 8.50 5.04 38.64
N ILE A 20 8.08 6.29 38.81
CA ILE A 20 7.35 7.03 37.77
C ILE A 20 8.25 7.22 36.54
N THR A 21 9.52 7.58 36.73
CA THR A 21 10.47 7.78 35.63
C THR A 21 10.69 6.50 34.84
N ASN A 22 10.91 5.37 35.51
CA ASN A 22 11.04 4.07 34.83
C ASN A 22 9.75 3.65 34.12
N TRP A 23 8.58 3.89 34.71
CA TRP A 23 7.31 3.58 34.06
C TRP A 23 7.10 4.42 32.79
N ILE A 24 7.40 5.72 32.84
CA ILE A 24 7.33 6.61 31.67
C ILE A 24 8.33 6.17 30.59
N ASN A 25 9.58 5.87 30.97
CA ASN A 25 10.61 5.42 30.04
C ASN A 25 10.24 4.09 29.36
N ASN A 26 9.71 3.12 30.12
CA ASN A 26 9.28 1.85 29.55
C ASN A 26 8.13 2.05 28.55
N ARG A 27 7.14 2.89 28.89
CA ARG A 27 6.05 3.22 27.95
C ARG A 27 6.51 3.97 26.72
N HIS A 28 7.52 4.83 26.86
CA HIS A 28 8.12 5.55 25.74
C HIS A 28 8.78 4.56 24.77
N LEU A 29 9.61 3.66 25.28
CA LEU A 29 10.30 2.63 24.50
C LEU A 29 9.32 1.68 23.81
N GLU A 30 8.25 1.28 24.49
CA GLU A 30 7.19 0.45 23.87
C GLU A 30 6.53 1.17 22.69
N ARG A 31 6.17 2.45 22.85
CA ARG A 31 5.54 3.23 21.79
C ARG A 31 6.47 3.50 20.61
N GLU A 32 7.75 3.73 20.86
CA GLU A 32 8.76 3.86 19.79
C GLU A 32 8.87 2.56 18.98
N LYS A 33 8.94 1.40 19.64
CA LYS A 33 9.00 0.10 18.95
C LYS A 33 7.75 -0.18 18.10
N VAL A 34 6.57 0.15 18.62
CA VAL A 34 5.32 0.00 17.86
C VAL A 34 5.32 0.92 16.65
N LEU A 35 5.76 2.17 16.81
CA LEU A 35 5.85 3.13 15.72
C LEU A 35 6.84 2.67 14.64
N GLU A 36 8.03 2.23 15.03
CA GLU A 36 9.04 1.67 14.13
C GLU A 36 8.49 0.47 13.36
N PHE A 37 7.81 -0.45 14.06
CA PHE A 37 7.17 -1.60 13.42
C PHE A 37 6.10 -1.16 12.41
N THR A 38 5.23 -0.20 12.76
CA THR A 38 4.19 0.30 11.87
C THR A 38 4.77 0.96 10.63
N ASN A 39 5.77 1.85 10.79
CA ASN A 39 6.41 2.53 9.66
C ASN A 39 7.11 1.52 8.74
N ASN A 40 7.87 0.57 9.30
CA ASN A 40 8.51 -0.50 8.53
C ASN A 40 7.50 -1.39 7.80
N HIS A 41 6.34 -1.67 8.42
CA HIS A 41 5.29 -2.45 7.79
C HIS A 41 4.65 -1.70 6.62
N LEU A 42 4.36 -0.41 6.78
CA LEU A 42 3.80 0.45 5.73
C LEU A 42 4.76 0.55 4.53
N GLU A 43 6.06 0.75 4.79
CA GLU A 43 7.09 0.78 3.75
C GLU A 43 7.15 -0.54 2.98
N LYS A 44 7.20 -1.68 3.67
CA LYS A 44 7.18 -3.00 3.01
C LYS A 44 5.93 -3.24 2.17
N MET A 45 4.77 -2.76 2.62
CA MET A 45 3.52 -2.90 1.85
C MET A 45 3.53 -2.01 0.61
N TYR A 46 4.07 -0.80 0.73
CA TYR A 46 4.25 0.13 -0.38
C TYR A 46 5.25 -0.42 -1.42
N ASP A 47 6.40 -0.95 -0.98
CA ASP A 47 7.39 -1.56 -1.88
C ASP A 47 6.79 -2.75 -2.64
N LYS A 48 6.06 -3.65 -1.95
CA LYS A 48 5.35 -4.76 -2.60
C LYS A 48 4.32 -4.29 -3.63
N LYS A 49 3.64 -3.18 -3.35
CA LYS A 49 2.70 -2.58 -4.28
C LYS A 49 3.42 -2.09 -5.54
N ILE A 50 4.54 -1.38 -5.38
CA ILE A 50 5.36 -0.94 -6.51
C ILE A 50 5.83 -2.15 -7.33
N GLU A 51 6.44 -3.15 -6.70
CA GLU A 51 6.95 -4.35 -7.37
C GLU A 51 5.84 -5.05 -8.17
N SER A 52 4.64 -5.17 -7.59
CA SER A 52 3.49 -5.79 -8.24
C SER A 52 3.00 -4.97 -9.44
N ILE A 53 2.96 -3.65 -9.31
CA ILE A 53 2.58 -2.73 -10.40
C ILE A 53 3.61 -2.76 -11.54
N GLU A 54 4.91 -2.71 -11.22
CA GLU A 54 5.98 -2.78 -12.23
C GLU A 54 5.98 -4.11 -12.99
N SER A 55 5.79 -5.22 -12.27
CA SER A 55 5.66 -6.55 -12.87
C SER A 55 4.48 -6.62 -13.84
N TYR A 56 3.31 -6.10 -13.42
CA TYR A 56 2.14 -6.00 -14.29
C TYR A 56 2.38 -5.13 -15.52
N LEU A 57 2.95 -3.94 -15.36
CA LEU A 57 3.25 -3.05 -16.48
C LEU A 57 4.20 -3.68 -17.50
N LYS A 58 5.20 -4.43 -17.02
CA LYS A 58 6.14 -5.16 -17.88
C LYS A 58 5.45 -6.28 -18.66
N ALA A 59 4.57 -7.04 -18.01
CA ALA A 59 3.81 -8.10 -18.65
C ALA A 59 2.81 -7.52 -19.68
N ALA A 60 2.08 -6.46 -19.31
CA ALA A 60 1.16 -5.74 -20.20
C ALA A 60 1.87 -5.15 -21.41
N TYR A 61 3.07 -4.58 -21.24
CA TYR A 61 3.88 -4.06 -22.34
C TYR A 61 4.29 -5.17 -23.32
N THR A 62 4.77 -6.30 -22.78
CA THR A 62 5.13 -7.47 -23.59
C THR A 62 3.93 -7.98 -24.39
N LEU A 63 2.77 -8.11 -23.74
CA LEU A 63 1.53 -8.55 -24.39
C LEU A 63 1.11 -7.57 -25.49
N LYS A 64 1.11 -6.26 -25.21
CA LYS A 64 0.86 -5.21 -26.20
C LYS A 64 1.74 -5.38 -27.43
N GLN A 65 3.05 -5.60 -27.25
CA GLN A 65 3.98 -5.80 -28.36
C GLN A 65 3.60 -7.03 -29.20
N HIS A 66 3.24 -8.16 -28.58
CA HIS A 66 2.79 -9.33 -29.33
C HIS A 66 1.49 -9.06 -30.12
N VAL A 67 0.51 -8.40 -29.51
CA VAL A 67 -0.76 -8.05 -30.18
C VAL A 67 -0.54 -7.09 -31.36
N GLU A 68 0.31 -6.08 -31.19
CA GLU A 68 0.65 -5.13 -32.25
C GLU A 68 1.51 -5.75 -33.35
N ASN A 69 2.42 -6.66 -33.01
CA ASN A 69 3.22 -7.39 -34.01
C ASN A 69 2.35 -8.36 -34.82
N ALA A 70 1.33 -8.97 -34.21
CA ALA A 70 0.33 -9.75 -34.94
C ALA A 70 -0.49 -8.90 -35.93
N ASN A 71 -0.54 -7.57 -35.73
CA ASN A 71 -1.22 -6.63 -36.62
C ASN A 71 -0.44 -6.35 -37.93
N ALA A 72 0.87 -6.58 -37.94
CA ALA A 72 1.71 -6.27 -39.11
C ALA A 72 1.35 -7.09 -40.37
N ASP A 73 0.54 -8.15 -40.21
CA ASP A 73 0.11 -9.06 -41.29
C ASP A 73 -1.39 -8.91 -41.69
N ASN A 74 -2.07 -7.81 -41.35
CA ASN A 74 -3.49 -7.53 -41.72
C ASN A 74 -4.47 -8.63 -41.28
N MET A 75 -4.34 -8.99 -40.02
CA MET A 75 -4.99 -10.10 -39.38
C MET A 75 -6.32 -9.67 -38.73
N SER A 76 -7.33 -9.38 -39.57
CA SER A 76 -8.71 -9.18 -39.12
C SER A 76 -9.35 -10.54 -38.87
N PHE A 77 -9.50 -10.93 -37.60
CA PHE A 77 -10.01 -12.25 -37.26
C PHE A 77 -11.39 -12.24 -36.62
N GLY A 78 -12.02 -13.41 -36.73
CA GLY A 78 -13.41 -13.63 -36.38
C GLY A 78 -13.73 -13.36 -34.93
N ILE A 79 -15.04 -13.41 -34.64
CA ILE A 79 -15.69 -13.08 -33.37
C ILE A 79 -15.38 -14.17 -32.32
N HIS A 80 -14.12 -14.33 -31.94
CA HIS A 80 -13.72 -15.21 -30.84
C HIS A 80 -13.82 -14.46 -29.51
N GLU A 81 -14.29 -15.17 -28.48
CA GLU A 81 -14.54 -14.58 -27.16
C GLU A 81 -13.24 -14.20 -26.44
N THR A 82 -12.12 -14.89 -26.69
CA THR A 82 -10.85 -14.67 -25.96
C THR A 82 -9.62 -14.58 -26.87
N LEU A 83 -8.58 -13.91 -26.39
CA LEU A 83 -7.32 -13.73 -27.09
C LEU A 83 -6.59 -15.07 -27.29
N ILE A 84 -6.60 -15.96 -26.30
CA ILE A 84 -5.99 -17.30 -26.40
C ILE A 84 -6.64 -18.13 -27.51
N SER A 85 -7.98 -18.19 -27.53
CA SER A 85 -8.68 -18.97 -28.57
C SER A 85 -8.42 -18.42 -29.98
N THR A 86 -8.29 -17.09 -30.07
CA THR A 86 -7.89 -16.44 -31.32
C THR A 86 -6.47 -16.85 -31.70
N ILE A 87 -5.49 -16.77 -30.79
CA ILE A 87 -4.10 -17.20 -31.04
C ILE A 87 -4.04 -18.65 -31.52
N GLU A 88 -4.79 -19.57 -30.91
CA GLU A 88 -4.83 -20.99 -31.32
C GLU A 88 -5.39 -21.20 -32.73
N ASP A 89 -6.46 -20.51 -33.10
CA ASP A 89 -7.02 -20.58 -34.47
C ASP A 89 -6.00 -20.09 -35.50
N LEU A 90 -5.25 -19.04 -35.17
CA LEU A 90 -4.23 -18.47 -36.04
C LEU A 90 -2.97 -19.31 -36.15
N ASP A 91 -2.56 -19.93 -35.06
CA ASP A 91 -1.46 -20.89 -35.00
C ASP A 91 -1.76 -22.08 -35.93
N ASN A 92 -2.98 -22.63 -35.88
CA ASN A 92 -3.44 -23.69 -36.78
C ASN A 92 -3.45 -23.28 -38.27
N LYS A 93 -3.57 -21.98 -38.56
CA LYS A 93 -3.50 -21.42 -39.92
C LYS A 93 -2.08 -21.06 -40.35
N GLY A 94 -1.09 -21.21 -39.47
CA GLY A 94 0.30 -20.80 -39.72
C GLY A 94 0.48 -19.28 -39.79
N LEU A 95 -0.43 -18.53 -39.14
CA LEU A 95 -0.53 -17.08 -39.21
C LEU A 95 0.06 -16.37 -37.98
N VAL A 96 0.37 -17.07 -36.89
CA VAL A 96 1.01 -16.43 -35.72
C VAL A 96 2.52 -16.60 -35.78
N PRO A 97 3.30 -15.51 -35.77
CA PRO A 97 4.72 -15.59 -35.46
C PRO A 97 4.91 -15.92 -33.97
N TYR A 98 5.64 -17.00 -33.68
CA TYR A 98 5.99 -17.43 -32.31
C TYR A 98 4.77 -17.64 -31.38
N PRO A 99 3.85 -18.56 -31.73
CA PRO A 99 2.58 -18.77 -31.00
C PRO A 99 2.80 -19.15 -29.53
N ASP A 100 3.83 -19.94 -29.23
CA ASP A 100 4.15 -20.35 -27.85
C ASP A 100 4.58 -19.16 -26.98
N GLU A 101 5.35 -18.22 -27.55
CA GLU A 101 5.78 -17.02 -26.84
C GLU A 101 4.60 -16.07 -26.59
N PHE A 102 3.70 -15.95 -27.57
CA PHE A 102 2.49 -15.14 -27.43
C PHE A 102 1.55 -15.74 -26.36
N LYS A 103 1.27 -17.05 -26.38
CA LYS A 103 0.48 -17.72 -25.34
C LYS A 103 1.11 -17.52 -23.95
N LYS A 104 2.44 -17.61 -23.86
CA LYS A 104 3.18 -17.33 -22.61
C LYS A 104 3.03 -15.88 -22.15
N ALA A 105 3.04 -14.91 -23.07
CA ALA A 105 2.82 -13.50 -22.73
C ALA A 105 1.43 -13.25 -22.16
N VAL A 106 0.39 -13.90 -22.70
CA VAL A 106 -0.98 -13.82 -22.15
C VAL A 106 -1.04 -14.41 -20.73
N ILE A 107 -0.44 -15.58 -20.52
CA ILE A 107 -0.39 -16.22 -19.19
C ILE A 107 0.30 -15.32 -18.17
N ASN A 108 1.50 -14.80 -18.51
CA ASN A 108 2.26 -13.92 -17.63
C ASN A 108 1.48 -12.64 -17.29
N TYR A 109 0.76 -12.08 -18.26
CA TYR A 109 -0.08 -10.91 -18.05
C TYR A 109 -1.23 -11.19 -17.08
N ASN A 110 -1.93 -12.32 -17.24
CA ASN A 110 -3.02 -12.73 -16.34
C ASN A 110 -2.52 -13.02 -14.92
N GLU A 111 -1.36 -13.66 -14.78
CA GLU A 111 -0.71 -13.88 -13.47
C GLU A 111 -0.33 -12.55 -12.82
N ALA A 112 0.26 -11.62 -13.58
CA ALA A 112 0.65 -10.32 -13.06
C ALA A 112 -0.57 -9.46 -12.68
N LEU A 113 -1.67 -9.56 -13.44
CA LEU A 113 -2.95 -8.94 -13.08
C LEU A 113 -3.47 -9.52 -11.76
N GLY A 114 -3.50 -10.85 -11.62
CA GLY A 114 -3.89 -11.53 -10.38
C GLY A 114 -3.08 -11.06 -9.16
N ASN A 115 -1.79 -10.78 -9.37
CA ASN A 115 -0.89 -10.30 -8.32
C ASN A 115 -1.03 -8.82 -7.99
N VAL A 116 -1.42 -7.96 -8.94
CA VAL A 116 -1.57 -6.52 -8.69
C VAL A 116 -2.91 -6.18 -8.04
N LEU A 117 -3.97 -6.93 -8.35
CA LEU A 117 -5.35 -6.68 -7.87
C LEU A 117 -5.50 -6.57 -6.33
N PRO A 118 -4.75 -7.32 -5.49
CA PRO A 118 -4.83 -7.19 -4.03
C PRO A 118 -4.20 -5.91 -3.47
N PHE A 119 -3.32 -5.24 -4.22
CA PHE A 119 -2.56 -4.07 -3.76
C PHE A 119 -3.11 -2.74 -4.24
N VAL A 120 -4.07 -2.76 -5.16
CA VAL A 120 -4.69 -1.56 -5.72
C VAL A 120 -6.05 -1.26 -5.10
N GLU A 121 -6.43 0.01 -5.13
CA GLU A 121 -7.72 0.48 -4.68
C GLU A 121 -8.86 -0.05 -5.57
N LEU A 122 -10.08 -0.06 -5.01
CA LEU A 122 -11.26 -0.60 -5.68
C LEU A 122 -11.56 0.11 -7.01
N GLU A 123 -11.36 1.43 -7.08
CA GLU A 123 -11.58 2.21 -8.30
C GLU A 123 -10.61 1.77 -9.41
N THR A 124 -9.31 1.72 -9.11
CA THR A 124 -8.28 1.26 -10.03
C THR A 124 -8.48 -0.19 -10.43
N LYS A 125 -8.85 -1.06 -9.49
CA LYS A 125 -9.22 -2.44 -9.78
C LYS A 125 -10.31 -2.53 -10.84
N SER A 126 -11.37 -1.74 -10.72
CA SER A 126 -12.45 -1.71 -11.72
C SER A 126 -11.94 -1.26 -13.10
N GLN A 127 -11.08 -0.25 -13.14
CA GLN A 127 -10.52 0.25 -14.40
C GLN A 127 -9.54 -0.73 -15.04
N LEU A 128 -8.74 -1.44 -14.24
CA LEU A 128 -7.86 -2.50 -14.73
C LEU A 128 -8.67 -3.64 -15.36
N LEU A 129 -9.74 -4.08 -14.73
CA LEU A 129 -10.60 -5.16 -15.27
C LEU A 129 -11.37 -4.73 -16.54
N GLU A 130 -11.76 -3.46 -16.64
CA GLU A 130 -12.36 -2.90 -17.86
C GLU A 130 -11.39 -3.00 -19.04
N ILE A 131 -10.14 -2.59 -18.82
CA ILE A 131 -9.11 -2.59 -19.86
C ILE A 131 -8.62 -4.02 -20.15
N ASP A 132 -8.57 -4.87 -19.13
CA ASP A 132 -8.28 -6.29 -19.25
C ASP A 132 -9.25 -6.99 -20.19
N THR A 133 -10.56 -6.78 -19.99
CA THR A 133 -11.60 -7.34 -20.86
C THR A 133 -11.42 -6.91 -22.32
N LEU A 134 -10.97 -5.67 -22.54
CA LEU A 134 -10.69 -5.17 -23.88
C LEU A 134 -9.44 -5.82 -24.49
N ILE A 135 -8.36 -5.99 -23.72
CA ILE A 135 -7.11 -6.61 -24.16
C ILE A 135 -7.28 -8.11 -24.40
N ASP A 136 -7.97 -8.82 -23.51
CA ASP A 136 -8.21 -10.26 -23.59
C ASP A 136 -9.32 -10.62 -24.60
N SER A 137 -10.03 -9.63 -25.15
CA SER A 137 -10.96 -9.91 -26.25
C SER A 137 -10.22 -10.37 -27.50
N GLY A 138 -10.77 -11.35 -28.23
CA GLY A 138 -10.21 -11.77 -29.52
C GLY A 138 -10.15 -10.63 -30.54
N GLY A 139 -11.03 -9.64 -30.39
CA GLY A 139 -11.04 -8.41 -31.19
C GLY A 139 -9.91 -7.44 -30.88
N SER A 140 -9.06 -7.69 -29.88
CA SER A 140 -7.88 -6.85 -29.61
C SER A 140 -6.77 -7.03 -30.66
N ILE A 141 -6.71 -8.21 -31.29
CA ILE A 141 -5.82 -8.46 -32.42
C ILE A 141 -6.21 -7.54 -33.56
N GLY A 142 -5.26 -6.76 -34.06
CA GLY A 142 -5.51 -5.81 -35.13
C GLY A 142 -5.80 -4.39 -34.66
N ASN A 143 -6.03 -4.17 -33.35
CA ASN A 143 -6.34 -2.86 -32.80
C ASN A 143 -5.11 -2.12 -32.28
N ASP A 144 -5.16 -0.79 -32.35
CA ASP A 144 -4.19 0.08 -31.68
C ASP A 144 -4.44 0.08 -30.16
N LEU A 145 -3.56 -0.62 -29.44
CA LEU A 145 -3.61 -0.72 -27.98
C LEU A 145 -2.85 0.41 -27.26
N SER A 146 -2.32 1.41 -27.99
CA SER A 146 -1.58 2.53 -27.38
C SER A 146 -2.43 3.29 -26.36
N LYS A 147 -3.67 3.65 -26.72
CA LYS A 147 -4.59 4.39 -25.84
C LYS A 147 -4.95 3.64 -24.55
N PRO A 148 -5.47 2.39 -24.60
CA PRO A 148 -5.78 1.65 -23.38
C PRO A 148 -4.52 1.41 -22.52
N PHE A 149 -3.37 1.13 -23.13
CA PHE A 149 -2.11 0.96 -22.40
C PHE A 149 -1.65 2.25 -21.71
N SER A 150 -1.67 3.39 -22.40
CA SER A 150 -1.36 4.69 -21.79
C SER A 150 -2.33 5.04 -20.66
N ARG A 151 -3.61 4.67 -20.77
CA ARG A 151 -4.59 4.83 -19.69
C ARG A 151 -4.21 3.99 -18.46
N ILE A 152 -3.89 2.70 -18.63
CA ILE A 152 -3.42 1.83 -17.54
C ILE A 152 -2.21 2.45 -16.83
N VAL A 153 -1.19 2.84 -17.60
CA VAL A 153 0.06 3.40 -17.07
C VAL A 153 -0.22 4.64 -16.22
N ALA A 154 -1.07 5.55 -16.71
CA ALA A 154 -1.43 6.76 -15.99
C ALA A 154 -2.17 6.48 -14.67
N ILE A 155 -3.11 5.53 -14.68
CA ILE A 155 -3.87 5.14 -13.48
C ILE A 155 -2.92 4.57 -12.41
N LEU A 156 -2.05 3.64 -12.80
CA LEU A 156 -1.16 2.96 -11.87
C LEU A 156 -0.08 3.88 -11.28
N HIS A 157 0.49 4.78 -12.09
CA HIS A 157 1.43 5.79 -11.57
C HIS A 157 0.74 6.75 -10.60
N LYS A 158 -0.45 7.24 -10.94
CA LYS A 158 -1.25 8.10 -10.05
C LYS A 158 -1.51 7.41 -8.71
N GLU A 159 -1.77 6.11 -8.73
CA GLU A 159 -2.00 5.37 -7.51
C GLU A 159 -0.74 5.15 -6.67
N ILE A 160 0.42 4.92 -7.31
CA ILE A 160 1.71 4.91 -6.59
C ILE A 160 1.93 6.27 -5.90
N ASP A 161 1.76 7.37 -6.63
CA ASP A 161 1.95 8.72 -6.11
C ASP A 161 1.04 9.03 -4.91
N ASN A 162 -0.21 8.55 -4.95
CA ASN A 162 -1.20 8.74 -3.88
C ASN A 162 -1.01 7.79 -2.68
N SER A 163 -0.33 6.66 -2.87
CA SER A 163 -0.19 5.62 -1.84
C SER A 163 1.12 5.68 -1.07
N LYS A 164 1.95 6.71 -1.32
CA LYS A 164 3.17 6.94 -0.57
C LYS A 164 2.88 7.06 0.93
N PRO A 165 3.53 6.27 1.79
CA PRO A 165 3.23 6.27 3.22
C PRO A 165 3.58 7.61 3.87
N ASP A 166 2.67 8.12 4.69
CA ASP A 166 2.94 9.22 5.61
C ASP A 166 3.55 8.64 6.89
N TYR A 167 4.77 9.07 7.21
CA TYR A 167 5.50 8.55 8.35
C TYR A 167 5.08 9.30 9.61
N ASN A 168 4.47 8.59 10.54
CA ASN A 168 4.17 9.16 11.84
C ASN A 168 5.48 9.43 12.61
N GLU A 169 5.65 10.66 13.07
CA GLU A 169 6.70 11.03 14.02
C GLU A 169 6.21 10.85 15.45
N TYR A 170 6.97 10.16 16.31
CA TYR A 170 6.69 10.16 17.73
C TYR A 170 6.87 11.57 18.30
N ARG A 171 5.80 12.16 18.88
CA ARG A 171 5.87 13.48 19.54
C ARG A 171 5.66 13.34 21.05
N PRO A 172 6.71 13.44 21.88
CA PRO A 172 6.63 13.29 23.34
C PRO A 172 5.77 14.34 24.08
N LYS A 173 5.27 15.37 23.40
CA LYS A 173 4.54 16.51 24.00
C LYS A 173 3.30 16.09 24.80
N GLU A 174 2.63 15.02 24.40
CA GLU A 174 1.43 14.53 25.10
C GLU A 174 1.75 13.90 26.48
N ILE A 175 2.96 13.38 26.69
CA ILE A 175 3.40 12.85 27.99
C ILE A 175 3.65 13.98 28.99
N LYS A 176 4.20 15.11 28.52
CA LYS A 176 4.40 16.31 29.35
C LYS A 176 3.08 16.84 29.91
N ASP A 177 2.01 16.79 29.12
CA ASP A 177 0.68 17.24 29.54
C ASP A 177 0.02 16.30 30.55
N ILE A 178 0.27 14.98 30.45
CA ILE A 178 -0.14 14.01 31.48
C ILE A 178 0.62 14.25 32.79
N PHE A 179 1.93 14.50 32.72
CA PHE A 179 2.75 14.82 33.89
C PHE A 179 2.26 16.10 34.58
N LEU A 180 1.99 17.16 33.81
CA LEU A 180 1.42 18.40 34.34
C LEU A 180 0.01 18.21 34.93
N ARG A 181 -0.82 17.30 34.38
CA ARG A 181 -2.15 16.98 34.92
C ARG A 181 -2.09 16.24 36.25
N ILE A 182 -1.19 15.26 36.37
CA ILE A 182 -0.96 14.50 37.60
C ILE A 182 -0.44 15.43 38.71
N PHE A 183 0.50 16.32 38.40
CA PHE A 183 1.00 17.31 39.36
C PHE A 183 -0.04 18.39 39.71
N LYS A 184 -0.87 18.83 38.75
CA LYS A 184 -2.01 19.71 39.06
C LYS A 184 -2.99 19.06 40.03
N HIS A 185 -3.24 17.75 39.94
CA HIS A 185 -4.11 17.04 40.88
C HIS A 185 -3.50 16.87 42.28
N VAL A 186 -2.17 16.87 42.41
CA VAL A 186 -1.51 16.91 43.72
C VAL A 186 -1.68 18.29 44.39
N ASP A 187 -1.77 19.37 43.63
CA ASP A 187 -1.95 20.74 44.15
C ASP A 187 -3.41 21.07 44.58
N ILE A 188 -4.40 20.25 44.20
CA ILE A 188 -5.81 20.45 44.61
C ILE A 188 -6.01 20.13 46.10
N THR A 189 -5.12 19.34 46.71
CA THR A 189 -5.19 19.04 48.15
C THR A 189 -4.84 20.23 49.06
N LYS A 190 -4.29 21.33 48.52
CA LYS A 190 -3.98 22.55 49.29
C LYS A 190 -5.10 23.61 49.31
N LYS A 191 -6.11 23.53 48.45
CA LYS A 191 -7.19 24.55 48.39
C LYS A 191 -8.49 24.17 49.12
N SER A 192 -8.62 22.98 49.68
CA SER A 192 -9.83 22.57 50.40
C SER A 192 -9.88 23.01 51.88
N ASN A 193 -8.83 23.62 52.45
CA ASN A 193 -8.81 23.99 53.87
C ASN A 193 -8.84 25.51 54.15
N LYS A 194 -9.54 26.26 53.29
CA LYS A 194 -9.96 27.64 53.55
C LYS A 194 -11.41 27.83 53.10
N ASN A 195 -12.35 27.40 53.94
CA ASN A 195 -13.54 28.15 54.35
C ASN A 195 -14.55 27.20 55.01
N ASN A 196 -14.83 27.49 56.29
CA ASN A 196 -15.90 27.03 57.17
C ASN A 196 -15.83 25.59 57.69
#